data_AF-A0A7X7JF69-F1
#
_entry.id   AF-A0A7X7JF69-F1
#
_cell.length_a   1.000
_cell.length_b   1.000
_cell.length_c   1.000
_cell.angle_alpha   90.00
_cell.angle_beta   90.00
_cell.angle_gamma   90.00
#
_symmetry.space_group_name_H-M   'P 1'
#
loop_
_entity.id
_entity.type
_entity.pdbx_description
1 polymer ?
#
loop_
_entity_poly.entity_id
_entity_poly.type
_entity_poly.pdbx_seq_one_letter_code
_entity_poly.pdbx_strand_id
1 'polypeptide(L)'
;SDDAGTETETTEETADGKSVFSNNCSVCHGFDGTGGNGGPSIAQVSDKDLVVKTVTDGRGGMPAFGDRLSDEEIEAVADHVVSLEP
;
A
#
# COMPACT_ATOMS: atom_id res chain seq x y z
N SER A 1 11.60 31.93 -12.57
CA SER A 1 11.30 31.21 -13.81
C SER A 1 11.13 29.73 -13.47
N ASP A 2 10.23 29.35 -12.57
CA ASP A 2 8.75 29.32 -12.65
C ASP A 2 8.24 28.02 -13.29
N ASP A 3 7.82 27.08 -12.43
CA ASP A 3 6.50 26.42 -12.41
C ASP A 3 6.45 25.54 -11.12
N ALA A 4 5.79 25.91 -10.01
CA ALA A 4 4.35 26.05 -9.78
C ALA A 4 3.55 24.74 -9.94
N GLY A 5 3.87 23.74 -9.12
CA GLY A 5 2.98 22.60 -8.82
C GLY A 5 2.57 22.62 -7.35
N THR A 6 1.69 23.53 -6.98
CA THR A 6 0.91 23.45 -5.74
C THR A 6 -0.07 22.29 -5.88
N GLU A 7 0.08 21.28 -5.04
CA GLU A 7 -1.06 20.50 -4.55
C GLU A 7 -1.07 20.66 -3.03
N THR A 8 -1.70 21.75 -2.60
CA THR A 8 -2.29 21.80 -1.26
C THR A 8 -3.55 20.95 -1.34
N GLU A 9 -3.57 19.78 -0.72
CA GLU A 9 -4.82 19.20 -0.22
C GLU A 9 -4.59 18.57 1.16
N THR A 10 -5.25 19.18 2.13
CA THR A 10 -5.65 18.67 3.46
C THR A 10 -4.57 18.10 4.37
N THR A 11 -4.16 18.91 5.34
CA THR A 11 -3.53 18.46 6.58
C THR A 11 -4.57 17.77 7.48
N GLU A 12 -4.99 16.57 7.09
CA GLU A 12 -4.99 15.44 8.01
C GLU A 12 -3.64 14.76 7.74
N GLU A 13 -2.92 14.24 8.73
CA GLU A 13 -1.70 13.48 8.44
C GLU A 13 -2.09 12.16 7.77
N THR A 14 -2.53 12.22 6.50
CA THR A 14 -2.82 11.06 5.67
C THR A 14 -1.56 10.23 5.62
N ALA A 15 -1.63 9.01 6.16
CA ALA A 15 -0.52 8.08 6.12
C ALA A 15 -0.01 7.96 4.67
N ASP A 16 1.30 8.08 4.46
CA ASP A 16 1.90 7.91 3.14
C ASP A 16 1.89 6.42 2.77
N GLY A 17 0.89 6.02 1.97
CA GLY A 17 0.70 4.63 1.54
C GLY A 17 1.91 4.03 0.83
N LYS A 18 2.70 4.84 0.11
CA LYS A 18 3.95 4.38 -0.54
C LYS A 18 5.02 4.10 0.49
N SER A 19 5.14 4.93 1.52
CA SER A 19 6.06 4.71 2.64
C SER A 19 5.67 3.45 3.43
N VAL A 20 4.38 3.31 3.77
CA VAL A 20 3.86 2.11 4.46
C VAL A 20 4.17 0.86 3.64
N PHE A 21 3.91 0.89 2.33
CA PHE A 21 4.23 -0.21 1.42
C PHE A 21 5.73 -0.55 1.39
N SER A 22 6.57 0.47 1.26
CA SER A 22 8.02 0.30 1.20
C SER A 22 8.57 -0.39 2.46
N ASN A 23 8.09 0.02 3.63
CA ASN A 23 8.57 -0.47 4.92
C ASN A 23 8.03 -1.87 5.29
N ASN A 24 6.81 -2.22 4.85
CA ASN A 24 6.11 -3.41 5.33
C ASN A 24 5.88 -4.49 4.27
N CYS A 25 5.76 -4.12 2.99
CA CYS A 25 5.21 -4.99 1.94
C CYS A 25 6.24 -5.31 0.85
N SER A 26 7.09 -4.34 0.51
CA SER A 26 8.02 -4.40 -0.63
C SER A 26 8.98 -5.59 -0.58
N VAL A 27 9.35 -6.06 0.61
CA VAL A 27 10.25 -7.21 0.81
C VAL A 27 9.73 -8.48 0.14
N CYS A 28 8.41 -8.70 0.15
CA CYS A 28 7.76 -9.87 -0.44
C CYS A 28 7.15 -9.56 -1.81
N HIS A 29 6.54 -8.38 -1.96
CA HIS A 29 5.76 -8.02 -3.14
C HIS A 29 6.54 -7.21 -4.20
N GLY A 30 7.81 -6.89 -3.94
CA GLY A 30 8.60 -5.99 -4.80
C GLY A 30 8.21 -4.53 -4.58
N PHE A 31 9.12 -3.60 -4.89
CA PHE A 31 8.87 -2.15 -4.74
C PHE A 31 7.81 -1.61 -5.71
N ASP A 32 7.60 -2.32 -6.82
CA ASP A 32 6.64 -2.03 -7.88
C ASP A 32 5.43 -2.99 -7.86
N GLY A 33 5.31 -3.85 -6.84
CA GLY A 33 4.25 -4.85 -6.77
C GLY A 33 4.38 -5.99 -7.79
N THR A 34 5.52 -6.16 -8.46
CA THR A 34 5.73 -7.23 -9.45
C THR A 34 5.93 -8.61 -8.82
N GLY A 35 5.98 -8.70 -7.49
CA GLY A 35 6.22 -9.94 -6.75
C GLY A 35 7.70 -10.18 -6.48
N GLY A 36 8.02 -11.17 -5.65
CA GLY A 36 9.39 -11.35 -5.17
C GLY A 36 9.57 -12.48 -4.16
N ASN A 37 10.32 -12.21 -3.09
CA ASN A 37 10.77 -13.17 -2.05
C ASN A 37 9.61 -13.88 -1.32
N GLY A 38 8.92 -14.80 -1.99
CA GLY A 38 7.78 -15.55 -1.46
C GLY A 38 6.43 -14.84 -1.57
N GLY A 39 6.37 -13.59 -2.06
CA GLY A 39 5.12 -12.85 -2.29
C GLY A 39 4.70 -12.84 -3.76
N PRO A 40 3.38 -12.93 -4.06
CA PRO A 40 2.87 -12.82 -5.43
C PRO A 40 2.97 -11.39 -5.96
N SER A 41 2.89 -11.26 -7.29
CA SER A 41 2.60 -9.97 -7.92
C SER A 41 1.21 -9.46 -7.52
N ILE A 42 1.14 -8.17 -7.24
CA ILE A 42 -0.08 -7.45 -6.83
C ILE A 42 -0.32 -6.20 -7.69
N ALA A 43 0.53 -5.90 -8.68
CA ALA A 43 0.40 -4.76 -9.58
C ALA A 43 -0.91 -4.74 -10.42
N GLN A 44 -1.69 -5.81 -10.40
CA GLN A 44 -2.99 -5.91 -11.09
C GLN A 44 -4.18 -6.01 -10.13
N VAL A 45 -3.96 -5.84 -8.82
CA VAL A 45 -5.04 -5.87 -7.83
C VAL A 45 -5.72 -4.50 -7.82
N SER A 46 -6.99 -4.46 -8.19
CA SER A 46 -7.80 -3.22 -8.25
C SER A 46 -8.91 -3.15 -7.19
N ASP A 47 -9.13 -4.23 -6.44
CA ASP A 47 -10.14 -4.29 -5.38
C ASP A 47 -9.53 -3.81 -4.06
N LYS A 48 -9.77 -2.52 -3.73
CA LYS A 48 -9.26 -1.88 -2.51
C LYS A 48 -9.76 -2.59 -1.25
N ASP A 49 -11.03 -2.96 -1.17
CA ASP A 49 -11.62 -3.61 0.00
C ASP A 49 -10.97 -4.98 0.25
N LEU A 50 -10.68 -5.72 -0.83
CA LEU A 50 -9.91 -6.95 -0.75
C LEU A 50 -8.50 -6.71 -0.20
N VAL A 51 -7.82 -5.64 -0.63
CA VAL A 51 -6.49 -5.29 -0.14
C VAL A 51 -6.54 -4.94 1.34
N VAL A 52 -7.44 -4.03 1.76
CA VAL A 52 -7.65 -3.66 3.17
C VAL A 52 -7.85 -4.91 4.01
N LYS A 53 -8.83 -5.75 3.66
CA LYS A 53 -9.10 -6.98 4.40
C LYS A 53 -7.88 -7.91 4.46
N THR A 54 -7.17 -8.07 3.35
CA THR A 54 -6.00 -8.95 3.28
C THR A 54 -4.83 -8.42 4.11
N VAL A 55 -4.64 -7.10 4.16
CA VAL A 55 -3.63 -6.46 5.01
C VAL A 55 -4.01 -6.57 6.48
N THR A 56 -5.27 -6.32 6.83
CA THR A 56 -5.77 -6.43 8.21
C THR A 56 -5.65 -7.85 8.74
N ASP A 57 -6.23 -8.83 8.04
CA ASP A 57 -6.39 -10.21 8.53
C ASP A 57 -5.21 -11.12 8.18
N GLY A 58 -4.38 -10.72 7.22
CA GLY A 58 -3.43 -11.62 6.57
C GLY A 58 -4.13 -12.65 5.67
N ARG A 59 -3.33 -13.39 4.89
CA ARG A 59 -3.84 -14.47 4.02
C ARG A 59 -2.77 -15.48 3.67
N GLY A 60 -3.00 -16.75 4.05
CA GLY A 60 -2.06 -17.83 3.74
C GLY A 60 -0.70 -17.56 4.39
N GLY A 61 0.33 -17.33 3.57
CA GLY A 61 1.68 -16.97 4.04
C GLY A 61 1.90 -15.49 4.34
N MET A 62 0.95 -14.61 3.98
CA MET A 62 1.01 -13.18 4.31
C MET A 62 0.57 -12.96 5.77
N PRO A 63 1.40 -12.33 6.62
CA PRO A 63 1.03 -12.04 8.00
C PRO A 63 -0.08 -10.98 8.09
N ALA A 64 -0.81 -11.00 9.20
CA ALA A 64 -1.77 -9.96 9.54
C ALA A 64 -1.03 -8.67 9.99
N PHE A 65 -1.54 -7.52 9.57
CA PHE A 65 -1.02 -6.20 9.94
C PHE A 65 -2.02 -5.35 10.74
N GLY A 66 -3.25 -5.83 10.98
CA GLY A 66 -4.26 -5.08 11.76
C GLY A 66 -3.84 -4.73 13.18
N ASP A 67 -2.92 -5.50 13.79
CA ASP A 67 -2.34 -5.20 15.11
C ASP A 67 -1.06 -4.33 15.04
N ARG A 68 -0.60 -3.98 13.83
CA ARG A 68 0.70 -3.31 13.58
C ARG A 68 0.58 -1.97 12.89
N LEU A 69 -0.45 -1.80 12.07
CA LEU A 69 -0.75 -0.59 11.32
C LEU A 69 -2.09 -0.02 11.80
N SER A 70 -2.24 1.30 11.78
CA SER A 70 -3.55 1.93 12.00
C SER A 70 -4.48 1.68 10.81
N ASP A 71 -5.79 1.86 11.02
CA ASP A 71 -6.78 1.77 9.94
C ASP A 71 -6.43 2.75 8.80
N GLU A 72 -5.96 3.95 9.13
CA GLU A 72 -5.51 4.97 8.17
C GLU A 72 -4.29 4.51 7.36
N GLU A 73 -3.31 3.86 7.98
CA GLU A 73 -2.14 3.28 7.30
C GLU A 73 -2.55 2.12 6.38
N ILE A 74 -3.52 1.30 6.80
CA ILE A 74 -4.05 0.18 6.01
C ILE A 74 -4.83 0.71 4.80
N GLU A 75 -5.65 1.74 4.97
CA GLU A 75 -6.35 2.37 3.86
C GLU A 75 -5.37 3.02 2.87
N ALA A 76 -4.37 3.73 3.38
CA ALA A 76 -3.36 4.38 2.56
C ALA A 76 -2.53 3.38 1.74
N VAL A 77 -2.09 2.27 2.35
CA VAL A 77 -1.36 1.24 1.61
C VAL A 77 -2.26 0.54 0.58
N ALA A 78 -3.55 0.37 0.87
CA ALA A 78 -4.50 -0.19 -0.08
C ALA A 78 -4.69 0.74 -1.30
N ASP A 79 -4.80 2.06 -1.08
CA ASP A 79 -4.82 3.06 -2.16
C ASP A 79 -3.54 3.01 -3.00
N HIS A 80 -2.38 2.87 -2.35
CA HIS A 80 -1.13 2.70 -3.07
C HIS A 80 -1.10 1.44 -3.93
N VAL A 81 -1.53 0.29 -3.40
CA VAL A 81 -1.53 -0.99 -4.15
C VAL A 81 -2.43 -0.92 -5.39
N VAL A 82 -3.64 -0.35 -5.28
CA VAL A 82 -4.57 -0.26 -6.42
C VAL A 82 -4.19 0.81 -7.45
N SER A 83 -3.24 1.70 -7.10
CA SER A 83 -2.68 2.70 -8.03
C SER A 83 -1.39 2.23 -8.72
N LEU A 84 -0.87 1.04 -8.39
CA LEU A 84 0.26 0.46 -9.11
C LEU A 84 -0.12 0.21 -10.58
N GLU A 85 0.69 0.72 -11.49
CA GLU A 85 0.56 0.43 -12.91
C GLU A 85 1.29 -0.89 -13.26
N PRO A 86 0.77 -1.69 -14.22
CA PRO A 86 1.36 -2.96 -14.61
C PRO A 86 2.70 -2.86 -15.36
#